data_AF-A0A0N0DRY6-F1
#
_entry.id   AF-A0A0N0DRY6-F1
#
_cell.length_a   1.000
_cell.length_b   1.000
_cell.length_c   1.000
_cell.angle_alpha   90.00
_cell.angle_beta   90.00
_cell.angle_gamma   90.00
#
_symmetry.space_group_name_H-M   'P 1'
#
loop_
_entity.id
_entity.type
_entity.pdbx_description
1 polymer ?
#
loop_
_entity_poly.entity_id
_entity_poly.type
_entity_poly.pdbx_seq_one_letter_code
_entity_poly.pdbx_strand_id
1 'polypeptide(L)'
;MMTDRALGSLLLAGNTIFFIYYVLWIGVMPFVDESHFTQVLFLPREYGLLLAALVMTTAVGIGMTVGSLHTIWRTGYVPPPPAAAAATSGEVDVVGVVHRGSGDENLQPTG
;
A
#
# COMPACT_ATOMS: atom_id res chain seq x y z
N MET A 1 -24.28 -27.66 18.36
CA MET A 1 -25.00 -27.12 17.18
C MET A 1 -25.89 -25.91 17.47
N MET A 2 -26.51 -25.78 18.66
CA MET A 2 -27.30 -24.58 19.00
C MET A 2 -26.45 -23.34 19.31
N THR A 3 -25.25 -23.50 19.88
CA THR A 3 -24.36 -22.39 20.27
C THR A 3 -23.95 -21.52 19.07
N ASP A 4 -23.59 -22.12 17.94
CA ASP A 4 -23.17 -21.39 16.73
C ASP A 4 -24.33 -20.58 16.13
N ARG A 5 -25.54 -21.15 16.13
CA ARG A 5 -26.76 -20.45 15.69
C ARG A 5 -27.17 -19.35 16.66
N ALA A 6 -27.02 -19.56 17.96
CA ALA A 6 -27.31 -18.56 18.98
C ALA A 6 -26.36 -17.36 18.88
N LEU A 7 -25.06 -17.62 18.69
CA LEU A 7 -24.07 -16.57 18.44
C LEU A 7 -24.38 -15.85 17.12
N GLY A 8 -24.64 -16.59 16.04
CA GLY A 8 -25.01 -15.99 14.75
C GLY A 8 -26.23 -15.07 14.85
N SER A 9 -27.30 -15.52 15.52
CA SER A 9 -28.50 -14.71 15.75
C SER A 9 -28.24 -13.51 16.67
N LEU A 10 -27.42 -13.67 17.71
CA LEU A 10 -27.07 -12.58 18.62
C LEU A 10 -26.24 -11.51 17.92
N LEU A 11 -25.22 -11.91 17.15
CA LEU A 11 -24.40 -11.01 16.35
C LEU A 11 -25.26 -10.31 15.29
N LEU A 12 -26.14 -11.04 14.62
CA LEU A 12 -27.04 -10.48 13.61
C LEU A 12 -27.99 -9.45 14.24
N ALA A 13 -28.61 -9.78 15.38
CA ALA A 13 -29.49 -8.87 16.10
C ALA A 13 -28.73 -7.62 16.60
N GLY A 14 -27.57 -7.81 17.24
CA GLY A 14 -26.72 -6.71 17.69
C GLY A 14 -26.29 -5.80 16.54
N ASN A 15 -25.77 -6.38 15.47
CA ASN A 15 -25.37 -5.64 14.27
C ASN A 15 -26.55 -4.90 13.63
N THR A 16 -27.75 -5.50 13.62
CA THR A 16 -28.96 -4.85 13.12
C THR A 16 -29.31 -3.61 13.95
N ILE A 17 -29.23 -3.70 15.28
CA ILE A 17 -29.48 -2.56 16.18
C ILE A 17 -28.45 -1.45 15.94
N PHE A 18 -27.16 -1.80 15.89
CA PHE A 18 -26.08 -0.83 15.59
C PHE A 18 -26.26 -0.18 14.22
N PHE A 19 -26.63 -0.96 13.21
CA PHE A 19 -26.88 -0.47 11.87
C PHE A 19 -28.04 0.52 11.85
N ILE A 20 -29.19 0.18 12.44
CA ILE A 20 -30.35 1.08 12.51
C ILE A 20 -29.97 2.36 13.26
N TYR A 21 -29.27 2.24 14.40
CA TYR A 21 -28.76 3.39 15.14
C TYR A 21 -27.89 4.30 14.27
N TYR A 22 -26.96 3.73 13.52
CA TYR A 22 -26.02 4.49 12.69
C TYR A 22 -26.69 5.11 11.45
N VAL A 23 -27.61 4.39 10.80
CA VAL A 23 -28.38 4.89 9.66
C VAL A 23 -29.31 6.01 10.09
N LEU A 24 -30.00 5.86 11.22
CA LEU A 24 -30.78 6.94 11.81
C LEU A 24 -29.87 8.10 12.21
N TRP A 25 -28.71 7.85 12.80
CA TRP A 25 -27.79 8.90 13.18
C TRP A 25 -27.31 9.71 11.97
N ILE A 26 -26.76 9.08 10.93
CA ILE A 26 -26.31 9.78 9.71
C ILE A 26 -27.48 10.39 8.93
N GLY A 27 -28.62 9.71 8.86
CA GLY A 27 -29.76 10.10 8.04
C GLY A 27 -30.64 11.18 8.69
N VAL A 28 -30.81 11.16 10.02
CA VAL A 28 -31.64 12.12 10.77
C VAL A 28 -30.86 13.40 11.10
N MET A 29 -29.55 13.32 11.34
CA MET A 29 -28.72 14.49 11.62
C MET A 29 -28.80 15.66 10.61
N PRO A 30 -28.88 15.45 9.27
CA PRO A 30 -29.02 16.58 8.34
C PRO A 30 -30.40 17.27 8.40
N PHE A 31 -31.39 16.67 9.09
CA PHE A 31 -32.76 17.20 9.18
C PHE A 31 -33.12 17.72 10.59
N VAL A 32 -32.31 17.46 11.61
CA VAL A 32 -32.52 17.97 12.97
C VAL A 32 -31.83 19.32 13.14
N ASP A 33 -32.64 20.36 13.26
CA ASP A 33 -32.22 21.73 13.51
C ASP A 33 -31.63 21.91 14.92
N GLU A 34 -30.72 22.87 15.07
CA GLU A 34 -29.76 23.02 16.18
C GLU A 34 -30.39 23.46 17.52
N SER A 35 -31.71 23.65 17.57
CA SER A 35 -32.41 24.23 18.72
C SER A 35 -33.23 23.20 19.52
N HIS A 36 -32.85 23.02 20.79
CA HIS A 36 -33.54 22.33 21.89
C HIS A 36 -33.24 20.85 22.18
N PHE A 37 -32.86 20.62 23.45
CA PHE A 37 -32.90 19.43 24.35
C PHE A 37 -32.46 18.04 23.85
N THR A 38 -32.29 17.86 22.54
CA THR A 38 -32.01 16.57 21.89
C THR A 38 -30.51 16.25 21.85
N GLN A 39 -29.65 17.22 22.22
CA GLN A 39 -28.18 17.09 22.25
C GLN A 39 -27.66 16.11 23.33
N VAL A 40 -28.49 15.68 24.29
CA VAL A 40 -28.11 14.67 25.29
C VAL A 40 -28.31 13.24 24.77
N LEU A 41 -29.18 13.05 23.75
CA LEU A 41 -29.44 11.72 23.17
C LEU A 41 -28.73 11.48 21.83
N PHE A 42 -28.36 12.56 21.13
CA PHE A 42 -27.62 12.51 19.87
C PHE A 42 -26.27 13.19 20.03
N LEU A 43 -25.19 12.40 19.92
CA LEU A 43 -23.81 12.87 19.99
C LEU A 43 -23.60 13.97 18.91
N PRO A 44 -22.90 15.08 19.23
CA PRO A 44 -22.75 16.23 18.33
C PRO A 44 -22.36 15.83 16.91
N ARG A 45 -22.91 16.53 15.90
CA ARG A 45 -22.69 16.30 14.45
C ARG A 45 -21.25 15.97 14.06
N GLU A 46 -20.31 16.62 14.72
CA GLU A 46 -18.88 16.48 14.53
C GLU A 46 -18.41 15.02 14.65
N TYR A 47 -18.98 14.26 15.59
CA TYR A 47 -18.58 12.87 15.86
C TYR A 47 -18.97 11.91 14.73
N GLY A 48 -20.12 12.09 14.07
CA GLY A 48 -20.52 11.23 12.97
C GLY A 48 -19.60 11.39 11.75
N LEU A 49 -19.23 12.64 11.44
CA LEU A 49 -18.31 12.94 10.35
C LEU A 49 -16.88 12.49 10.67
N LEU A 50 -16.43 12.70 11.92
CA LEU A 50 -15.12 12.26 12.40
C LEU A 50 -14.99 10.73 12.37
N LEU A 51 -16.04 9.98 12.72
CA LEU A 51 -16.00 8.52 12.67
C LEU A 51 -15.80 8.02 11.23
N ALA A 52 -16.55 8.58 10.28
CA ALA A 52 -16.41 8.23 8.86
C ALA A 52 -15.02 8.58 8.31
N ALA A 53 -14.51 9.78 8.64
CA ALA A 53 -13.19 10.22 8.25
C ALA A 53 -12.08 9.36 8.88
N LEU A 54 -12.21 9.00 10.15
CA LEU A 54 -11.27 8.14 10.87
C LEU A 54 -11.21 6.75 10.24
N VAL A 55 -12.36 6.13 9.95
CA VAL A 55 -12.41 4.80 9.32
C VAL A 55 -11.78 4.83 7.94
N MET A 56 -12.08 5.83 7.11
CA MET A 56 -11.46 5.95 5.78
C MET A 56 -9.96 6.16 5.85
N THR A 57 -9.50 7.11 6.65
CA THR A 57 -8.07 7.44 6.78
C THR A 57 -7.26 6.28 7.34
N THR A 58 -7.78 5.60 8.37
CA THR A 58 -7.13 4.41 8.95
C THR A 58 -7.14 3.23 7.98
N ALA A 59 -8.24 2.96 7.29
CA ALA A 59 -8.32 1.87 6.31
C ALA A 59 -7.33 2.07 5.15
N VAL A 60 -7.23 3.28 4.60
CA VAL A 60 -6.26 3.61 3.55
C VAL A 60 -4.83 3.48 4.06
N GLY A 61 -4.53 4.04 5.25
CA GLY A 61 -3.20 3.96 5.84
C GLY A 61 -2.73 2.52 6.09
N ILE A 62 -3.61 1.68 6.65
CA ILE A 62 -3.33 0.27 6.89
C ILE A 62 -3.19 -0.47 5.56
N GLY A 63 -4.08 -0.25 4.60
CA GLY A 63 -4.03 -0.88 3.28
C GLY A 63 -2.73 -0.57 2.55
N MET A 64 -2.28 0.68 2.57
CA MET A 64 -1.02 1.11 1.97
C MET A 64 0.19 0.44 2.64
N THR A 65 0.18 0.38 3.98
CA THR A 65 1.27 -0.21 4.76
C THR A 65 1.38 -1.72 4.52
N VAL A 66 0.25 -2.43 4.56
CA VAL A 66 0.20 -3.88 4.31
C VAL A 66 0.53 -4.19 2.86
N GLY A 67 0.04 -3.41 1.90
CA GLY A 67 0.35 -3.57 0.48
C GLY A 67 1.84 -3.39 0.18
N SER A 68 2.49 -2.42 0.82
CA SER A 68 3.94 -2.21 0.75
C SER A 68 4.72 -3.39 1.33
N LEU A 69 4.36 -3.82 2.55
CA LEU A 69 4.98 -5.00 3.16
C LEU A 69 4.82 -6.21 2.24
N HIS A 70 3.61 -6.53 1.82
CA HIS A 70 3.32 -7.64 0.92
C HIS A 70 4.09 -7.55 -0.40
N THR A 71 4.27 -6.35 -0.96
CA THR A 71 5.11 -6.13 -2.15
C THR A 71 6.55 -6.54 -1.88
N ILE A 72 7.13 -6.09 -0.77
CA ILE A 72 8.52 -6.41 -0.39
C ILE A 72 8.71 -7.91 -0.20
N TRP A 73 7.77 -8.60 0.46
CA TRP A 73 7.83 -10.05 0.61
C TRP A 73 7.72 -10.79 -0.73
N ARG A 74 7.05 -10.19 -1.73
CA ARG A 74 6.80 -10.81 -3.04
C ARG A 74 7.92 -10.54 -4.05
N THR A 75 8.56 -9.37 -3.99
CA THR A 75 9.71 -9.03 -4.82
C THR A 75 10.98 -9.51 -4.13
N GLY A 76 11.29 -10.80 -4.27
CA GLY A 76 12.60 -11.32 -3.89
C GLY A 76 13.72 -10.49 -4.51
N TYR A 77 14.72 -10.13 -3.71
CA TYR A 77 15.89 -9.37 -4.15
C TYR A 77 16.55 -10.13 -5.30
N VAL A 78 16.52 -9.59 -6.52
CA VAL A 78 17.29 -10.11 -7.64
C VAL A 78 18.65 -9.40 -7.60
N PRO A 79 19.74 -10.11 -7.25
CA PRO A 79 21.07 -9.51 -7.30
C PRO A 79 21.34 -9.05 -8.75
N PRO A 80 22.01 -7.90 -8.95
CA PRO A 80 22.40 -7.48 -10.28
C PRO A 80 23.23 -8.59 -10.95
N PRO A 81 23.00 -8.87 -12.25
CA PRO A 81 23.82 -9.81 -12.99
C PRO A 81 25.30 -9.46 -12.81
N PRO A 82 26.20 -10.45 -12.71
CA PRO A 82 27.63 -10.22 -12.47
C PRO A 82 28.27 -9.27 -13.50
N ALA A 83 27.68 -9.13 -14.70
CA ALA A 83 28.10 -8.15 -15.71
C ALA A 83 27.88 -6.68 -15.30
N ALA A 84 26.83 -6.36 -14.54
CA ALA A 84 26.56 -5.00 -14.06
C ALA A 84 27.43 -4.62 -12.84
N ALA A 85 27.86 -5.61 -12.04
CA ALA A 85 28.85 -5.43 -10.98
C ALA A 85 30.28 -5.26 -11.54
N ALA A 86 30.58 -5.91 -12.67
CA ALA A 86 31.85 -5.75 -13.37
C ALA A 86 31.97 -4.40 -14.10
N ALA A 87 30.86 -3.83 -14.59
CA ALA A 87 30.88 -2.56 -15.33
C ALA A 87 31.19 -1.32 -14.47
N THR A 88 31.07 -1.41 -13.14
CA THR A 88 31.39 -0.33 -12.19
C THR A 88 32.77 -0.48 -11.54
N SER A 89 33.45 -1.62 -11.72
CA SER A 89 34.83 -1.83 -11.28
C SER A 89 35.74 -1.72 -12.50
N GLY A 90 36.18 -0.50 -12.82
CA GLY A 90 37.08 -0.21 -13.92
C GLY A 90 38.42 -0.96 -13.81
N GLU A 91 38.52 -2.10 -14.47
CA GLU A 91 39.76 -2.53 -15.11
C GLU A 91 39.65 -2.06 -16.57
N VAL A 92 40.09 -0.83 -16.82
CA VAL A 92 40.38 -0.37 -18.18
C VAL A 92 41.48 -1.29 -18.69
N ASP A 93 41.11 -2.26 -19.53
CA ASP A 93 42.03 -3.17 -20.20
C ASP A 93 42.92 -2.38 -21.18
N VAL A 94 43.98 -1.77 -20.63
CA VAL A 94 45.05 -1.12 -21.40
C VAL A 94 45.87 -2.19 -22.17
N VAL A 95 45.81 -3.45 -21.75
CA VAL A 95 46.60 -4.56 -22.30
C VAL A 95 46.06 -5.00 -23.67
N GLY A 96 44.74 -4.96 -23.88
CA GLY A 96 44.11 -5.20 -25.19
C GLY A 96 44.43 -4.15 -26.25
N VAL A 97 44.76 -2.91 -25.87
CA VAL A 97 45.17 -1.85 -26.80
C VAL A 97 46.64 -1.98 -27.19
N VAL A 98 47.52 -2.38 -26.27
CA VAL A 98 48.96 -2.56 -26.55
C VAL A 98 49.21 -3.74 -27.49
N HIS A 99 48.45 -4.83 -27.37
CA HIS A 99 48.62 -6.00 -28.22
C HIS A 99 48.10 -5.85 -29.66
N ARG A 100 47.23 -4.87 -29.93
CA ARG A 100 46.68 -4.60 -31.27
C ARG A 100 47.59 -3.71 -32.13
N GLY A 101 48.55 -3.01 -31.52
CA GLY A 101 49.44 -2.07 -32.23
C GLY A 101 50.72 -2.66 -32.83
N SER A 102 50.98 -3.96 -32.69
CA SER A 102 52.28 -4.57 -33.07
C SER A 102 52.21 -5.55 -34.25
N GLY A 103 51.13 -5.53 -35.05
CA GLY A 103 50.85 -6.52 -36.09
C GLY A 103 50.82 -6.03 -37.54
N ASP A 104 50.82 -4.73 -37.80
CA ASP A 104 50.53 -4.16 -39.14
C ASP A 104 51.75 -3.48 -39.81
N GLU A 105 52.96 -4.01 -39.60
CA GLU A 105 54.18 -3.61 -40.35
C GLU A 105 54.78 -4.77 -41.14
N ASN A 106 53.97 -5.51 -41.89
CA ASN A 106 54.50 -6.25 -43.03
C ASN A 106 53.36 -6.68 -43.95
N LEU A 107 53.30 -6.06 -45.14
CA LEU A 107 52.96 -6.67 -46.44
C LEU A 107 52.49 -5.59 -47.41
N GLN A 108 53.45 -4.93 -48.07
CA GLN A 108 53.26 -4.41 -49.43
C GLN A 108 54.61 -4.38 -50.16
N PRO A 109 54.94 -5.40 -50.98
CA PRO A 109 55.81 -5.20 -52.13
C PRO A 109 54.96 -4.70 -53.30
N THR A 110 55.13 -3.43 -53.65
CA THR A 110 54.72 -2.86 -54.94
C THR A 110 55.88 -3.04 -55.91
N GLY A 111 55.63 -3.76 -57.02
CA GLY A 111 56.60 -4.02 -58.08
C GLY A 111 56.10 -5.06 -59.07
#